data_AF-A0A565CPA0-F1
#
_entry.id   AF-A0A565CPA0-F1
#
_cell.length_a   1.000
_cell.length_b   1.000
_cell.length_c   1.000
_cell.angle_alpha   90.00
_cell.angle_beta   90.00
_cell.angle_gamma   90.00
#
_symmetry.space_group_name_H-M   'P 1'
#
loop_
_entity.id
_entity.type
_entity.pdbx_description
1 polymer ?
#
loop_
_entity_poly.entity_id
_entity_poly.type
_entity_poly.pdbx_seq_one_letter_code
_entity_poly.pdbx_strand_id
1 'polypeptide(L)'
;MILVDDEGMRLSAFVDFDCGRQFCHQLMEGNSLRISRFGLMESRVKYRPIYLPFGLQFLPETIIKELDLSDKVPRNKYLKSFPRILSPRSNKRYLFDVIGQIICIHPLKKVPFNGIMISRLNIELRDNVDSRLTCILWDGYADAFTEYARTNITSYVVCSLVISNYLAASKILIDPETLQNGFINSLLRGDEIDLTPNDTIDQSNITDVSLHDEFFNLNPRMNIRQAIYADKEGSFVVIVNVDFVDKLNPWYYHSCKICKSKVLPYLRGSNATEPLIYHCDKICKHDVYDVDVRYFLILQVSDLTGESIRVLFLDGIAQSLFCVSAKDLLDSINENDEAVLPSTIKGLEGKEFLLKLGISDDNVKARGENYIVRRFCDDVHMINMFRSL
;
A
#
# COMPACT_ATOMS: atom_id res chain seq x y z
N MET A 1 -6.09 14.54 -2.37
CA MET A 1 -7.54 14.47 -2.62
C MET A 1 -7.82 14.58 -4.12
N ILE A 2 -9.04 14.25 -4.56
CA ILE A 2 -9.50 14.44 -5.94
C ILE A 2 -10.65 15.46 -5.91
N LEU A 3 -10.51 16.54 -6.68
CA LEU A 3 -11.56 17.52 -6.90
C LEU A 3 -12.25 17.24 -8.23
N VAL A 4 -13.54 17.53 -8.31
CA VAL A 4 -14.33 17.38 -9.52
C VAL A 4 -15.15 18.65 -9.74
N ASP A 5 -15.09 19.19 -10.95
CA ASP A 5 -15.94 20.33 -11.34
C ASP A 5 -17.25 19.88 -11.98
N ASP A 6 -18.09 20.84 -12.34
CA ASP A 6 -19.40 20.64 -12.97
C ASP A 6 -19.32 20.07 -14.39
N GLU A 7 -18.20 20.27 -15.09
CA GLU A 7 -17.93 19.61 -16.38
C GLU A 7 -17.48 18.14 -16.19
N GLY A 8 -17.20 17.72 -14.96
CA GLY A 8 -16.68 16.39 -14.65
C GLY A 8 -15.20 16.24 -15.04
N MET A 9 -14.40 17.29 -14.95
CA MET A 9 -12.95 17.23 -14.97
C MET A 9 -12.45 16.88 -13.56
N ARG A 10 -11.50 15.94 -13.46
CA ARG A 10 -10.86 15.59 -12.19
C ARG A 10 -9.54 16.33 -12.06
N LEU A 11 -9.26 16.84 -10.87
CA LEU A 11 -7.98 17.48 -10.54
C LEU A 11 -7.44 16.95 -9.22
N SER A 12 -6.14 16.68 -9.16
CA SER A 12 -5.48 16.26 -7.93
C SER A 12 -5.28 17.48 -7.07
N ALA A 13 -5.54 17.37 -5.78
CA ALA A 13 -5.25 18.44 -4.83
C ALA A 13 -4.40 17.94 -3.67
N PHE A 14 -3.42 18.75 -3.29
CA PHE A 14 -2.39 18.48 -2.30
C PHE A 14 -2.46 19.57 -1.23
N VAL A 15 -2.55 19.15 0.02
CA VAL A 15 -2.42 20.04 1.18
C VAL A 15 -1.14 19.61 1.86
N ASP A 16 -0.16 20.51 1.92
CA ASP A 16 1.09 20.24 2.63
C ASP A 16 0.87 20.20 4.14
N PHE A 17 1.82 19.61 4.86
CA PHE A 17 1.75 19.37 6.30
C PHE A 17 1.38 20.64 7.09
N ASP A 18 2.03 21.77 6.77
CA ASP A 18 1.84 23.06 7.46
C ASP A 18 0.43 23.62 7.27
N CYS A 19 -0.19 23.35 6.11
CA CYS A 19 -1.54 23.80 5.76
C CYS A 19 -2.63 22.78 6.15
N GLY A 20 -2.25 21.54 6.46
CA GLY A 20 -3.18 20.44 6.72
C GLY A 20 -4.14 20.73 7.87
N ARG A 21 -3.64 21.36 8.93
CA ARG A 21 -4.44 21.76 10.11
C ARG A 21 -5.47 22.84 9.80
N GLN A 22 -5.17 23.73 8.85
CA GLN A 22 -6.04 24.86 8.52
C GLN A 22 -7.28 24.42 7.73
N PHE A 23 -7.13 23.43 6.86
CA PHE A 23 -8.15 23.11 5.86
C PHE A 23 -8.89 21.78 6.11
N CYS A 24 -8.42 20.91 7.00
CA CYS A 24 -8.95 19.55 7.16
C CYS A 24 -10.47 19.50 7.44
N HIS A 25 -10.99 20.40 8.27
CA HIS A 25 -12.43 20.44 8.62
C HIS A 25 -13.33 20.92 7.48
N GLN A 26 -12.77 21.63 6.48
CA GLN A 26 -13.51 22.17 5.34
C GLN A 26 -13.48 21.24 4.12
N LEU A 27 -12.64 20.21 4.15
CA LEU A 27 -12.38 19.30 3.02
C LEU A 27 -13.07 17.95 3.24
N MET A 28 -14.40 17.96 3.28
CA MET A 28 -15.22 16.75 3.39
C MET A 28 -15.71 16.26 2.02
N GLU A 29 -15.74 14.95 1.81
CA GLU A 29 -16.22 14.36 0.56
C GLU A 29 -17.71 14.66 0.37
N GLY A 30 -18.09 15.10 -0.84
CA GLY A 30 -19.46 15.48 -1.18
C GLY A 30 -19.74 16.98 -1.05
N ASN A 31 -18.92 17.72 -0.30
CA ASN A 31 -19.11 19.16 -0.16
C ASN A 31 -18.66 19.88 -1.44
N SER A 32 -19.46 20.85 -1.86
CA SER A 32 -19.12 21.73 -2.96
C SER A 32 -18.31 22.91 -2.43
N LEU A 33 -17.15 23.17 -3.01
CA LEU A 33 -16.19 24.15 -2.48
C LEU A 33 -15.75 25.13 -3.57
N ARG A 34 -15.66 26.41 -3.22
CA ARG A 34 -14.89 27.40 -3.98
C ARG A 34 -13.50 27.51 -3.39
N ILE A 35 -12.48 27.14 -4.16
CA ILE A 35 -11.08 27.20 -3.77
C ILE A 35 -10.40 28.33 -4.56
N SER A 36 -9.64 29.19 -3.88
CA SER A 36 -8.92 30.31 -4.52
C SER A 36 -7.59 30.58 -3.83
N ARG A 37 -6.66 31.27 -4.51
CA ARG A 37 -5.29 31.55 -4.03
C ARG A 37 -4.48 30.28 -3.72
N PHE A 38 -4.54 29.35 -4.66
CA PHE A 38 -3.81 28.09 -4.62
C PHE A 38 -2.59 28.12 -5.56
N GLY A 39 -1.61 27.27 -5.28
CA GLY A 39 -0.50 26.98 -6.17
C GLY A 39 -0.82 25.87 -7.17
N LEU A 40 0.00 25.76 -8.22
CA LEU A 40 -0.01 24.62 -9.13
C LEU A 40 1.25 23.79 -8.91
N MET A 41 1.08 22.49 -8.76
CA MET A 41 2.17 21.55 -8.55
C MET A 41 2.12 20.44 -9.58
N GLU A 42 3.28 20.01 -10.07
CA GLU A 42 3.38 18.85 -10.94
C GLU A 42 3.19 17.54 -10.15
N SER A 43 2.36 16.64 -10.69
CA SER A 43 2.02 15.36 -10.11
C SER A 43 3.17 14.37 -10.25
N ARG A 44 3.88 14.09 -9.14
CA ARG A 44 5.04 13.17 -9.11
C ARG A 44 4.69 11.72 -8.74
N VAL A 45 3.39 11.37 -8.67
CA VAL A 45 2.93 10.03 -8.25
C VAL A 45 3.03 9.01 -9.40
N LYS A 46 3.56 7.82 -9.08
CA LYS A 46 3.76 6.68 -10.00
C LYS A 46 2.46 6.11 -10.57
N TYR A 47 1.42 6.01 -9.75
CA TYR A 47 0.06 5.66 -10.16
C TYR A 47 -0.82 6.89 -10.04
N ARG A 48 -1.51 7.24 -11.13
CA ARG A 48 -2.24 8.50 -11.22
C ARG A 48 -3.74 8.24 -11.28
N PRO A 49 -4.54 8.74 -10.32
CA PRO A 49 -6.00 8.72 -10.45
C PRO A 49 -6.50 9.61 -11.60
N ILE A 50 -5.66 10.53 -12.08
CA ILE A 50 -6.03 11.62 -12.98
C ILE A 50 -4.98 11.78 -14.09
N TYR A 51 -5.43 12.04 -15.32
CA TYR A 51 -4.57 12.21 -16.50
C TYR A 51 -3.75 13.50 -16.50
N LEU A 52 -4.24 14.54 -15.82
CA LEU A 52 -3.57 15.83 -15.77
C LEU A 52 -2.22 15.72 -15.06
N PRO A 53 -1.15 16.29 -15.64
CA PRO A 53 0.17 16.27 -15.05
C PRO A 53 0.30 17.26 -13.89
N PHE A 54 -0.68 18.14 -13.67
CA PHE A 54 -0.69 19.13 -12.59
C PHE A 54 -1.83 18.87 -11.61
N GLY A 55 -1.61 19.27 -10.37
CA GLY A 55 -2.61 19.35 -9.33
C GLY A 55 -2.54 20.68 -8.59
N LEU A 56 -3.60 20.96 -7.83
CA LEU A 56 -3.72 22.13 -6.99
C LEU A 56 -2.93 21.91 -5.70
N GLN A 57 -2.09 22.88 -5.32
CA GLN A 57 -1.40 22.91 -4.04
C GLN A 57 -2.04 23.96 -3.14
N PHE A 58 -2.48 23.55 -1.96
CA PHE A 58 -2.96 24.47 -0.95
C PHE A 58 -1.76 25.18 -0.31
N LEU A 59 -1.89 26.50 -0.21
CA LEU A 59 -0.94 27.41 0.41
C LEU A 59 -1.58 28.01 1.68
N PRO A 60 -0.80 28.61 2.60
CA PRO A 60 -1.35 29.26 3.79
C PRO A 60 -2.42 30.32 3.45
N GLU A 61 -2.27 31.00 2.32
CA GLU A 61 -3.18 32.03 1.82
C GLU A 61 -4.37 31.48 1.01
N THR A 62 -4.46 30.16 0.83
CA THR A 62 -5.57 29.53 0.12
C THR A 62 -6.87 29.78 0.88
N ILE A 63 -7.91 30.16 0.13
CA ILE A 63 -9.23 30.46 0.66
C ILE A 63 -10.19 29.40 0.15
N ILE A 64 -10.81 28.67 1.08
CA ILE A 64 -11.93 27.76 0.83
C ILE A 64 -13.21 28.43 1.29
N LYS A 65 -14.25 28.39 0.45
CA LYS A 65 -15.61 28.73 0.85
C LYS A 65 -16.52 27.58 0.47
N GLU A 66 -17.31 27.11 1.44
CA GLU A 66 -18.35 26.13 1.18
C GLU A 66 -19.43 26.76 0.28
N LEU A 67 -19.89 25.95 -0.66
CA LEU A 67 -20.96 26.30 -1.58
C LEU A 67 -22.09 25.29 -1.38
N ASP A 68 -23.32 25.79 -1.36
CA ASP A 68 -24.51 24.94 -1.47
C ASP A 68 -24.84 24.77 -2.96
N LEU A 69 -24.14 23.86 -3.62
CA LEU A 69 -24.46 23.45 -4.99
C LEU A 69 -25.15 22.09 -4.93
N SER A 70 -26.41 22.03 -5.39
CA SER A 70 -27.10 20.76 -5.62
C SER A 70 -26.46 20.03 -6.81
N ASP A 71 -26.05 18.79 -6.58
CA ASP A 71 -25.30 17.88 -7.44
C ASP A 71 -25.53 18.01 -8.97
N LYS A 72 -24.44 18.28 -9.70
CA LYS A 72 -24.37 18.10 -11.17
C LYS A 72 -23.13 17.36 -11.66
N VAL A 73 -22.39 16.67 -10.79
CA VAL A 73 -21.23 15.89 -11.23
C VAL A 73 -21.70 14.52 -11.73
N PRO A 74 -21.56 14.17 -13.03
CA PRO A 74 -21.97 12.87 -13.54
C PRO A 74 -21.01 11.79 -13.01
N ARG A 75 -21.41 11.09 -11.94
CA ARG A 75 -20.60 10.04 -11.29
C ARG A 75 -20.24 8.89 -12.25
N ASN A 76 -21.04 8.66 -13.28
CA ASN A 76 -20.86 7.62 -14.29
C ASN A 76 -19.83 7.94 -15.39
N LYS A 77 -19.36 9.19 -15.53
CA LYS A 77 -18.45 9.62 -16.60
C LYS A 77 -17.10 8.90 -16.59
N TYR A 78 -16.69 8.39 -15.43
CA TYR A 78 -15.34 7.86 -15.20
C TYR A 78 -15.24 6.34 -15.31
N LEU A 79 -16.40 5.68 -15.46
CA LEU A 79 -16.48 4.23 -15.52
C LEU A 79 -15.80 3.69 -16.77
N LYS A 80 -15.02 2.62 -16.59
CA LYS A 80 -14.37 1.88 -17.66
C LYS A 80 -14.94 0.46 -17.72
N SER A 81 -15.26 0.04 -18.93
CA SER A 81 -15.65 -1.33 -19.25
C SER A 81 -14.49 -2.31 -19.03
N PHE A 82 -14.77 -3.54 -18.59
CA PHE A 82 -13.74 -4.51 -18.28
C PHE A 82 -12.85 -4.88 -19.48
N PRO A 83 -13.37 -5.04 -20.72
CA PRO A 83 -12.53 -5.33 -21.89
C PRO A 83 -11.47 -4.25 -22.16
N ARG A 84 -11.77 -2.97 -21.86
CA ARG A 84 -10.81 -1.87 -22.03
C ARG A 84 -9.72 -1.87 -20.96
N ILE A 85 -10.02 -2.35 -19.76
CA ILE A 85 -9.06 -2.48 -18.66
C ILE A 85 -8.12 -3.65 -18.93
N LEU A 86 -8.70 -4.80 -19.32
CA LEU A 86 -7.97 -6.03 -19.61
C LEU A 86 -7.17 -5.97 -20.90
N SER A 87 -7.45 -5.01 -21.78
CA SER A 87 -6.69 -4.82 -23.03
C SER A 87 -5.18 -4.64 -22.75
N PRO A 88 -4.29 -5.32 -23.49
CA PRO A 88 -2.84 -5.11 -23.39
C PRO A 88 -2.39 -3.67 -23.70
N ARG A 89 -3.21 -2.90 -24.41
CA ARG A 89 -2.96 -1.50 -24.75
C ARG A 89 -3.40 -0.53 -23.64
N SER A 90 -3.99 -1.02 -22.54
CA SER A 90 -4.42 -0.17 -21.44
C SER A 90 -3.23 0.38 -20.68
N ASN A 91 -3.24 1.69 -20.40
CA ASN A 91 -2.20 2.31 -19.60
C ASN A 91 -2.47 2.06 -18.12
N LYS A 92 -1.84 1.01 -17.58
CA LYS A 92 -1.99 0.56 -16.18
C LYS A 92 -1.38 1.53 -15.14
N ARG A 93 -0.81 2.66 -15.57
CA ARG A 93 -0.38 3.74 -14.66
C ARG A 93 -1.56 4.59 -14.19
N TYR A 94 -2.67 4.57 -14.92
CA TYR A 94 -3.89 5.30 -14.53
C TYR A 94 -4.86 4.38 -13.81
N LEU A 95 -5.49 4.94 -12.79
CA LEU A 95 -6.50 4.24 -12.02
C LEU A 95 -7.84 4.34 -12.77
N PHE A 96 -8.64 3.29 -12.65
CA PHE A 96 -9.92 3.17 -13.33
C PHE A 96 -11.06 3.25 -12.31
N ASP A 97 -12.25 3.61 -12.75
CA ASP A 97 -13.46 3.35 -11.98
C ASP A 97 -14.21 2.25 -12.72
N VAL A 98 -14.80 1.30 -11.99
CA VAL A 98 -15.56 0.19 -12.60
C VAL A 98 -16.92 0.06 -11.94
N ILE A 99 -17.81 -0.71 -12.55
CA ILE A 99 -19.06 -1.17 -11.95
C ILE A 99 -19.24 -2.61 -12.44
N GLY A 100 -19.64 -3.52 -11.55
CA GLY A 100 -19.99 -4.88 -11.93
C GLY A 100 -20.85 -5.57 -10.89
N GLN A 101 -21.46 -6.68 -11.26
CA GLN A 101 -22.09 -7.60 -10.33
C GLN A 101 -21.05 -8.51 -9.70
N ILE A 102 -21.13 -8.80 -8.40
CA ILE A 102 -20.31 -9.87 -7.83
C ILE A 102 -20.93 -11.20 -8.21
N ILE A 103 -20.15 -12.03 -8.88
CA ILE A 103 -20.55 -13.38 -9.27
C ILE A 103 -19.81 -14.46 -8.49
N CYS A 104 -18.68 -14.10 -7.85
CA CYS A 104 -17.92 -15.02 -7.03
C CYS A 104 -17.14 -14.27 -5.95
N ILE A 105 -17.15 -14.80 -4.74
CA ILE A 105 -16.29 -14.38 -3.63
C ILE A 105 -15.42 -15.59 -3.29
N HIS A 106 -14.10 -15.45 -3.46
CA HIS A 106 -13.17 -16.51 -3.12
C HIS A 106 -12.95 -16.54 -1.61
N PRO A 107 -12.48 -17.66 -1.03
CA PRO A 107 -12.13 -17.70 0.39
C PRO A 107 -11.11 -16.63 0.77
N LEU A 108 -11.32 -15.97 1.90
CA LEU A 108 -10.37 -15.05 2.48
C LEU A 108 -9.06 -15.80 2.78
N LYS A 109 -7.97 -15.35 2.18
CA LYS A 109 -6.64 -15.90 2.43
C LYS A 109 -5.85 -14.91 3.27
N LYS A 110 -5.11 -15.41 4.26
CA LYS A 110 -4.04 -14.63 4.87
C LYS A 110 -2.78 -14.91 4.09
N VAL A 111 -2.16 -13.87 3.54
CA VAL A 111 -0.94 -14.00 2.74
C VAL A 111 0.17 -13.16 3.35
N PRO A 112 1.41 -13.66 3.36
CA PRO A 112 2.54 -12.90 3.88
C PRO A 112 2.90 -11.79 2.90
N PHE A 113 2.70 -10.54 3.31
CA PHE A 113 3.12 -9.34 2.58
C PHE A 113 4.02 -8.50 3.46
N ASN A 114 5.25 -8.27 2.99
CA ASN A 114 6.31 -7.68 3.81
C ASN A 114 6.36 -8.34 5.20
N GLY A 115 6.19 -9.67 5.29
CA GLY A 115 6.20 -10.51 6.50
C GLY A 115 5.10 -10.28 7.55
N ILE A 116 4.09 -9.44 7.26
CA ILE A 116 2.81 -9.44 7.99
C ILE A 116 1.85 -10.33 7.21
N MET A 117 1.09 -11.15 7.93
CA MET A 117 -0.05 -11.85 7.35
C MET A 117 -1.17 -10.83 7.10
N ILE A 118 -1.28 -10.36 5.86
CA ILE A 118 -2.37 -9.49 5.46
C ILE A 118 -3.51 -10.31 4.87
N SER A 119 -4.72 -9.87 5.12
CA SER A 119 -5.89 -10.46 4.49
C SER A 119 -5.89 -10.16 2.99
N ARG A 120 -6.25 -11.15 2.19
CA ARG A 120 -6.39 -11.06 0.74
C ARG A 120 -7.68 -11.76 0.35
N LEU A 121 -8.58 -11.02 -0.28
CA LEU A 121 -9.83 -11.55 -0.80
C LEU A 121 -9.87 -11.30 -2.30
N ASN A 122 -10.06 -12.36 -3.08
CA ASN A 122 -10.34 -12.20 -4.51
C ASN A 122 -11.86 -12.20 -4.70
N ILE A 123 -12.37 -11.26 -5.48
CA ILE A 123 -13.77 -11.22 -5.92
C ILE A 123 -13.80 -11.20 -7.45
N GLU A 124 -14.82 -11.82 -8.04
CA GLU A 124 -15.06 -11.74 -9.48
C GLU A 124 -16.26 -10.85 -9.75
N LEU A 125 -16.00 -9.82 -10.55
CA LEU A 125 -17.01 -8.92 -11.06
C LEU A 125 -17.43 -9.36 -12.46
N ARG A 126 -18.71 -9.18 -12.77
CA ARG A 126 -19.30 -9.33 -14.09
C ARG A 126 -19.92 -8.01 -14.56
N ASP A 127 -19.68 -7.60 -15.81
CA ASP A 127 -20.37 -6.46 -16.41
C ASP A 127 -21.60 -6.89 -17.24
N ASN A 128 -22.28 -5.94 -17.88
CA ASN A 128 -23.51 -6.19 -18.65
C ASN A 128 -23.33 -7.01 -19.92
N VAL A 129 -22.08 -7.23 -20.35
CA VAL A 129 -21.74 -8.07 -21.50
C VAL A 129 -21.09 -9.38 -21.08
N ASP A 130 -21.28 -9.78 -19.80
CA ASP A 130 -20.75 -11.01 -19.20
C ASP A 130 -19.21 -11.08 -19.23
N SER A 131 -18.53 -9.93 -19.35
CA SER A 131 -17.09 -9.88 -19.18
C SER A 131 -16.75 -9.98 -17.70
N ARG A 132 -15.68 -10.71 -17.38
CA ARG A 132 -15.24 -10.93 -16.00
C ARG A 132 -14.02 -10.11 -15.66
N LEU A 133 -14.00 -9.57 -14.44
CA LEU A 133 -12.86 -8.84 -13.89
C LEU A 133 -12.58 -9.33 -12.46
N THR A 134 -11.43 -9.98 -12.28
CA THR A 134 -10.95 -10.36 -10.95
C THR A 134 -10.39 -9.14 -10.23
N CYS A 135 -10.90 -8.89 -9.03
CA CYS A 135 -10.50 -7.79 -8.19
C CYS A 135 -9.96 -8.34 -6.87
N ILE A 136 -8.87 -7.75 -6.38
CA ILE A 136 -8.20 -8.21 -5.16
C ILE A 136 -8.36 -7.12 -4.10
N LEU A 137 -9.04 -7.47 -3.01
CA LEU A 137 -9.14 -6.64 -1.82
C LEU A 137 -8.04 -7.05 -0.85
N TRP A 138 -7.46 -6.07 -0.16
CA TRP A 138 -6.34 -6.26 0.74
C TRP A 138 -6.65 -5.73 2.14
N ASP A 139 -6.14 -6.45 3.14
CA ASP A 139 -6.14 -6.12 4.56
C ASP A 139 -7.54 -5.73 5.06
N GLY A 140 -7.70 -4.56 5.71
CA GLY A 140 -8.99 -4.13 6.26
C GLY A 140 -10.15 -4.11 5.26
N TYR A 141 -9.89 -3.88 3.96
CA TYR A 141 -10.94 -4.01 2.93
C TYR A 141 -11.38 -5.45 2.73
N ALA A 142 -10.45 -6.40 2.76
CA ALA A 142 -10.74 -7.82 2.62
C ALA A 142 -11.53 -8.34 3.83
N ASP A 143 -11.15 -7.92 5.04
CA ASP A 143 -11.83 -8.33 6.27
C ASP A 143 -13.25 -7.75 6.35
N ALA A 144 -13.40 -6.44 6.18
CA ALA A 144 -14.71 -5.76 6.22
C ALA A 144 -15.66 -6.30 5.16
N PHE A 145 -15.15 -6.55 3.94
CA PHE A 145 -15.95 -7.11 2.87
C PHE A 145 -16.40 -8.55 3.16
N THR A 146 -15.52 -9.38 3.74
CA THR A 146 -15.85 -10.76 4.12
C THR A 146 -16.95 -10.79 5.19
N GLU A 147 -16.90 -9.89 6.16
CA GLU A 147 -17.93 -9.76 7.20
C GLU A 147 -19.27 -9.27 6.62
N TYR A 148 -19.23 -8.29 5.72
CA TYR A 148 -20.41 -7.84 4.99
C TYR A 148 -21.05 -8.98 4.18
N ALA A 149 -20.25 -9.76 3.44
CA ALA A 149 -20.73 -10.85 2.59
C ALA A 149 -21.33 -12.03 3.38
N ARG A 150 -20.94 -12.22 4.65
CA ARG A 150 -21.57 -13.22 5.53
C ARG A 150 -22.97 -12.82 5.98
N THR A 151 -23.22 -11.52 6.09
CA THR A 151 -24.46 -10.97 6.65
C THR A 151 -25.46 -10.52 5.58
N ASN A 152 -24.98 -10.29 4.35
CA ASN A 152 -25.78 -9.86 3.21
C ASN A 152 -25.56 -10.83 2.05
N ILE A 153 -26.60 -11.63 1.73
CA ILE A 153 -26.60 -12.60 0.62
C ILE A 153 -26.88 -11.91 -0.73
N THR A 154 -27.04 -10.58 -0.75
CA THR A 154 -27.44 -9.82 -1.93
C THR A 154 -26.27 -9.53 -2.88
N SER A 155 -26.51 -9.76 -4.17
CA SER A 155 -25.50 -10.00 -5.21
C SER A 155 -24.97 -8.75 -5.91
N TYR A 156 -24.79 -7.59 -5.26
CA TYR A 156 -24.46 -6.36 -5.98
C TYR A 156 -23.36 -5.53 -5.32
N VAL A 157 -22.24 -5.32 -6.02
CA VAL A 157 -21.20 -4.39 -5.57
C VAL A 157 -20.78 -3.47 -6.68
N VAL A 158 -21.15 -2.21 -6.56
CA VAL A 158 -20.61 -1.18 -7.43
C VAL A 158 -19.23 -0.74 -6.92
N CYS A 159 -18.21 -1.52 -7.28
CA CYS A 159 -16.84 -1.17 -6.96
C CYS A 159 -16.35 0.01 -7.80
N SER A 160 -16.29 1.25 -7.28
CA SER A 160 -15.42 2.30 -7.85
C SER A 160 -13.93 1.94 -7.60
N LEU A 161 -13.49 0.88 -8.28
CA LEU A 161 -12.23 0.21 -8.03
C LEU A 161 -11.13 0.95 -8.78
N VAL A 162 -10.52 1.89 -8.09
CA VAL A 162 -9.21 2.44 -8.39
C VAL A 162 -8.20 1.29 -8.33
N ILE A 163 -8.08 0.53 -9.42
CA ILE A 163 -7.17 -0.61 -9.55
C ILE A 163 -5.74 -0.08 -9.68
N SER A 164 -5.08 0.08 -8.53
CA SER A 164 -3.69 -0.33 -8.40
C SER A 164 -3.52 -0.87 -7.00
N ASN A 165 -2.84 -2.02 -6.88
CA ASN A 165 -2.54 -2.79 -5.66
C ASN A 165 -1.67 -2.03 -4.62
N TYR A 166 -1.84 -0.72 -4.49
CA TYR A 166 -1.12 0.16 -3.61
C TYR A 166 -1.92 1.47 -3.57
N LEU A 167 -2.22 2.00 -2.38
CA LEU A 167 -2.65 3.37 -2.06
C LEU A 167 -4.07 3.51 -1.48
N ALA A 168 -4.13 4.33 -0.43
CA ALA A 168 -5.29 4.77 0.34
C ALA A 168 -6.30 5.66 -0.44
N ALA A 169 -6.44 5.46 -1.75
CA ALA A 169 -7.29 6.27 -2.64
C ALA A 169 -8.45 5.49 -3.28
N SER A 170 -8.54 4.17 -3.06
CA SER A 170 -9.62 3.33 -3.57
C SER A 170 -10.82 3.34 -2.64
N LYS A 171 -12.04 3.44 -3.19
CA LYS A 171 -13.30 3.41 -2.43
C LYS A 171 -14.21 2.32 -2.98
N ILE A 172 -14.69 1.45 -2.10
CA ILE A 172 -15.64 0.39 -2.44
C ILE A 172 -17.01 0.84 -1.96
N LEU A 173 -17.99 0.83 -2.86
CA LEU A 173 -19.38 1.09 -2.55
C LEU A 173 -20.17 -0.19 -2.78
N ILE A 174 -20.94 -0.58 -1.78
CA ILE A 174 -21.84 -1.73 -1.85
C ILE A 174 -23.25 -1.18 -1.74
N ASP A 175 -24.13 -1.58 -2.66
CA ASP A 175 -25.51 -1.09 -2.76
C ASP A 175 -25.68 0.43 -2.57
N PRO A 176 -24.92 1.28 -3.29
CA PRO A 176 -25.04 2.72 -3.08
C PRO A 176 -26.41 3.21 -3.57
N GLU A 177 -27.23 3.72 -2.64
CA GLU A 177 -28.54 4.35 -2.92
C GLU A 177 -28.49 5.43 -4.03
N THR A 178 -27.30 6.02 -4.22
CA THR A 178 -27.04 7.11 -5.17
C THR A 178 -26.92 6.68 -6.63
N LEU A 179 -26.82 5.39 -6.94
CA LEU A 179 -26.86 4.91 -8.32
C LEU A 179 -28.31 4.62 -8.70
N GLN A 180 -28.89 5.52 -9.49
CA GLN A 180 -30.27 5.43 -9.96
C GLN A 180 -30.59 4.00 -10.42
N ASN A 181 -31.63 3.42 -9.81
CA ASN A 181 -32.09 2.05 -10.01
C ASN A 181 -32.18 1.63 -11.50
N GLY A 182 -32.35 2.57 -12.44
CA GLY A 182 -32.35 2.28 -13.89
C GLY A 182 -31.00 1.86 -14.50
N PHE A 183 -29.86 2.43 -14.06
CA PHE A 183 -28.54 2.12 -14.65
C PHE A 183 -28.05 0.74 -14.20
N ILE A 184 -28.25 0.40 -12.92
CA ILE A 184 -27.96 -0.93 -12.36
C ILE A 184 -28.87 -1.98 -13.01
N ASN A 185 -30.17 -1.70 -13.18
CA ASN A 185 -31.11 -2.62 -13.84
C ASN A 185 -30.76 -2.87 -15.32
N SER A 186 -30.19 -1.89 -16.02
CA SER A 186 -29.72 -2.07 -17.41
C SER A 186 -28.41 -2.84 -17.52
N LEU A 187 -27.66 -2.99 -16.41
CA LEU A 187 -26.36 -3.62 -16.38
C LEU A 187 -26.43 -5.15 -16.11
N LEU A 188 -27.62 -5.68 -15.79
CA LEU A 188 -27.78 -7.01 -15.18
C LEU A 188 -28.84 -7.84 -15.92
N ARG A 189 -28.50 -9.10 -16.24
CA ARG A 189 -29.52 -10.13 -16.52
C ARG A 189 -30.07 -10.60 -15.18
N GLY A 190 -31.38 -10.66 -15.04
CA GLY A 190 -32.10 -10.97 -13.79
C GLY A 190 -31.99 -12.42 -13.30
N ASP A 191 -30.85 -13.08 -13.53
CA ASP A 191 -30.62 -14.43 -13.05
C ASP A 191 -30.14 -14.33 -11.58
N GLU A 192 -30.91 -14.90 -10.65
CA GLU A 192 -30.49 -15.10 -9.27
C GLU A 192 -29.24 -15.99 -9.26
N ILE A 193 -28.09 -15.43 -8.88
CA ILE A 193 -26.86 -16.18 -8.67
C ILE A 193 -26.79 -16.53 -7.20
N ASP A 194 -26.97 -17.81 -6.89
CA ASP A 194 -26.68 -18.37 -5.57
C ASP A 194 -25.17 -18.25 -5.32
N LEU A 195 -24.77 -17.36 -4.41
CA LEU A 195 -23.38 -17.19 -3.99
C LEU A 195 -23.01 -18.36 -3.06
N THR A 196 -22.89 -19.58 -3.60
CA THR A 196 -22.38 -20.71 -2.82
C THR A 196 -20.91 -20.48 -2.50
N PRO A 197 -20.48 -20.54 -1.23
CA PRO A 197 -19.06 -20.63 -0.89
C PRO A 197 -18.52 -21.91 -1.54
N ASN A 198 -17.74 -21.77 -2.61
CA ASN A 198 -17.11 -22.94 -3.24
C ASN A 198 -16.01 -23.45 -2.30
N ASP A 199 -16.36 -24.43 -1.47
CA ASP A 199 -15.41 -25.30 -0.77
C ASP A 199 -14.78 -26.36 -1.70
N THR A 200 -15.17 -26.35 -2.98
CA THR A 200 -14.55 -27.19 -4.01
C THR A 200 -13.27 -26.55 -4.53
N ILE A 201 -12.18 -27.17 -4.09
CA ILE A 201 -10.83 -27.07 -4.63
C ILE A 201 -10.88 -27.21 -6.16
N ASP A 202 -10.67 -26.11 -6.87
CA ASP A 202 -10.06 -26.15 -8.20
C ASP A 202 -8.59 -25.74 -8.05
N GLN A 203 -7.76 -26.78 -7.97
CA GLN A 203 -6.32 -26.76 -7.78
C GLN A 203 -5.56 -26.33 -9.05
N SER A 204 -6.10 -25.39 -9.84
CA SER A 204 -5.39 -24.90 -11.03
C SER A 204 -5.40 -23.37 -11.11
N ASN A 205 -4.19 -22.81 -10.98
CA ASN A 205 -3.73 -21.46 -11.36
C ASN A 205 -3.76 -20.32 -10.33
N ILE A 206 -3.37 -20.60 -9.07
CA ILE A 206 -2.53 -19.67 -8.30
C ILE A 206 -1.42 -20.50 -7.66
N THR A 207 -0.26 -20.57 -8.31
CA THR A 207 0.94 -21.13 -7.67
C THR A 207 1.29 -20.23 -6.49
N ASP A 208 1.21 -20.77 -5.28
CA ASP A 208 2.00 -20.28 -4.17
C ASP A 208 3.44 -20.49 -4.60
N VAL A 209 4.08 -19.42 -5.06
CA VAL A 209 5.45 -19.50 -5.56
C VAL A 209 6.31 -19.85 -4.37
N SER A 210 6.89 -21.05 -4.39
CA SER A 210 7.74 -21.52 -3.30
C SER A 210 8.92 -20.55 -3.08
N LEU A 211 9.48 -20.48 -1.87
CA LEU A 211 10.72 -19.71 -1.65
C LEU A 211 11.82 -20.16 -2.62
N HIS A 212 11.84 -21.44 -2.95
CA HIS A 212 12.69 -21.99 -4.00
C HIS A 212 12.41 -21.35 -5.37
N ASP A 213 11.17 -21.29 -5.82
CA ASP A 213 10.84 -20.64 -7.10
C ASP A 213 11.15 -19.14 -7.09
N GLU A 214 10.89 -18.44 -5.97
CA GLU A 214 11.23 -17.03 -5.83
C GLU A 214 12.74 -16.78 -5.96
N PHE A 215 13.59 -17.61 -5.36
CA PHE A 215 15.04 -17.42 -5.36
C PHE A 215 15.76 -18.01 -6.58
N PHE A 216 15.26 -19.12 -7.14
CA PHE A 216 15.97 -19.90 -8.15
C PHE A 216 15.38 -19.75 -9.56
N ASN A 217 14.07 -19.54 -9.69
CA ASN A 217 13.37 -19.70 -10.97
C ASN A 217 12.77 -18.40 -11.52
N LEU A 218 12.23 -17.54 -10.66
CA LEU A 218 11.45 -16.38 -11.10
C LEU A 218 12.21 -15.05 -11.14
N ASN A 219 13.30 -14.92 -10.40
CA ASN A 219 14.01 -13.65 -10.25
C ASN A 219 15.46 -13.79 -10.73
N PRO A 220 15.97 -12.79 -11.46
CA PRO A 220 17.34 -12.82 -11.95
C PRO A 220 18.33 -12.79 -10.80
N ARG A 221 19.44 -13.50 -10.98
CA ARG A 221 20.58 -13.49 -10.07
C ARG A 221 21.51 -12.38 -10.48
N MET A 222 21.83 -11.51 -9.54
CA MET A 222 22.69 -10.36 -9.80
C MET A 222 23.63 -10.17 -8.62
N ASN A 223 24.86 -9.74 -8.91
CA ASN A 223 25.70 -9.14 -7.89
C ASN A 223 25.27 -7.68 -7.64
N ILE A 224 25.70 -7.12 -6.51
CA ILE A 224 25.38 -5.76 -6.09
C ILE A 224 25.82 -4.75 -7.16
N ARG A 225 26.99 -4.95 -7.77
CA ARG A 225 27.47 -4.07 -8.84
C ARG A 225 26.48 -3.98 -10.00
N GLN A 226 25.96 -5.12 -10.47
CA GLN A 226 24.95 -5.16 -11.52
C GLN A 226 23.66 -4.45 -11.10
N ALA A 227 23.26 -4.56 -9.84
CA ALA A 227 22.09 -3.87 -9.32
C ALA A 227 22.28 -2.34 -9.26
N ILE A 228 23.45 -1.86 -8.84
CA ILE A 228 23.81 -0.43 -8.82
C ILE A 228 23.75 0.19 -10.22
N TYR A 229 24.12 -0.57 -11.24
CA TYR A 229 24.11 -0.12 -12.64
C TYR A 229 22.86 -0.55 -13.41
N ALA A 230 21.80 -0.99 -12.74
CA ALA A 230 20.55 -1.36 -13.39
C ALA A 230 19.86 -0.12 -14.01
N ASP A 231 19.36 -0.27 -15.23
CA ASP A 231 18.70 0.79 -16.01
C ASP A 231 17.17 0.76 -15.86
N LYS A 232 16.63 -0.26 -15.20
CA LYS A 232 15.20 -0.54 -15.09
C LYS A 232 14.83 -1.01 -13.68
N GLU A 233 13.61 -0.65 -13.28
CA GLU A 233 12.98 -1.19 -12.09
C GLU A 233 12.81 -2.71 -12.20
N GLY A 234 12.88 -3.41 -11.08
CA GLY A 234 12.76 -4.86 -11.06
C GLY A 234 12.98 -5.48 -9.69
N SER A 235 13.29 -6.77 -9.69
CA SER A 235 13.73 -7.49 -8.50
C SER A 235 14.86 -8.42 -8.87
N PHE A 236 15.76 -8.68 -7.93
CA PHE A 236 16.89 -9.59 -8.12
C PHE A 236 17.19 -10.34 -6.84
N VAL A 237 17.95 -11.42 -6.98
CA VAL A 237 18.37 -12.27 -5.88
C VAL A 237 19.88 -12.23 -5.75
N VAL A 238 20.36 -12.07 -4.51
CA VAL A 238 21.78 -11.93 -4.19
C VAL A 238 22.08 -12.54 -2.81
N ILE A 239 23.26 -13.13 -2.67
CA ILE A 239 23.80 -13.51 -1.35
C ILE A 239 24.58 -12.32 -0.82
N VAL A 240 24.30 -11.96 0.43
CA VAL A 240 24.96 -10.84 1.09
C VAL A 240 25.38 -11.20 2.51
N ASN A 241 26.45 -10.56 2.96
CA ASN A 241 26.87 -10.53 4.36
C ASN A 241 26.48 -9.19 4.97
N VAL A 242 26.01 -9.22 6.21
CA VAL A 242 25.69 -8.00 6.96
C VAL A 242 26.98 -7.41 7.50
N ASP A 243 27.37 -6.25 6.98
CA ASP A 243 28.58 -5.54 7.41
C ASP A 243 28.35 -4.87 8.76
N PHE A 244 27.29 -4.08 8.86
CA PHE A 244 26.85 -3.44 10.11
C PHE A 244 25.38 -2.98 10.04
N VAL A 245 24.80 -2.79 11.21
CA VAL A 245 23.45 -2.20 11.35
C VAL A 245 23.55 -0.67 11.37
N ASP A 246 22.67 0.01 10.64
CA ASP A 246 22.61 1.48 10.68
C ASP A 246 22.20 1.97 12.08
N LYS A 247 23.00 2.88 12.65
CA LYS A 247 22.79 3.50 13.97
C LYS A 247 22.38 4.96 13.88
N LEU A 248 22.41 5.55 12.67
CA LEU A 248 21.98 6.93 12.45
C LEU A 248 20.47 7.06 12.41
N ASN A 249 19.78 6.01 11.96
CA ASN A 249 18.33 5.94 11.90
C ASN A 249 17.80 5.01 13.00
N PRO A 250 16.72 5.37 13.71
CA PRO A 250 16.04 4.44 14.61
C PRO A 250 15.63 3.17 13.86
N TRP A 251 15.86 2.00 14.47
CA TRP A 251 15.50 0.69 13.90
C TRP A 251 13.98 0.43 13.90
N TYR A 252 13.20 1.35 14.47
CA TYR A 252 11.75 1.32 14.54
C TYR A 252 11.13 2.71 14.29
N TYR A 253 9.82 2.73 14.11
CA TYR A 253 9.03 3.95 14.12
C TYR A 253 7.67 3.71 14.77
N HIS A 254 7.09 4.77 15.34
CA HIS A 254 5.72 4.75 15.81
C HIS A 254 4.76 4.88 14.64
N SER A 255 3.69 4.10 14.66
CA SER A 255 2.63 4.10 13.65
C SER A 255 1.27 4.11 14.32
N CYS A 256 0.29 4.72 13.68
CA CYS A 256 -1.07 4.70 14.21
C CYS A 256 -1.71 3.32 14.04
N LYS A 257 -2.42 2.84 15.06
CA LYS A 257 -3.06 1.52 15.06
C LYS A 257 -4.13 1.33 14.00
N ILE A 258 -4.77 2.42 13.58
CA ILE A 258 -5.86 2.40 12.60
C ILE A 258 -5.27 2.53 11.19
N CYS A 259 -4.54 3.62 10.93
CA CYS A 259 -4.05 3.96 9.59
C CYS A 259 -2.74 3.27 9.19
N LYS A 260 -2.04 2.67 10.16
CA LYS A 260 -0.68 2.09 10.06
C LYS A 260 0.39 3.04 9.50
N SER A 261 0.06 4.32 9.33
CA SER A 261 0.99 5.35 8.87
C SER A 261 1.92 5.76 10.01
N LYS A 262 3.16 6.11 9.66
CA LYS A 262 4.14 6.67 10.58
C LYS A 262 3.58 7.93 11.25
N VAL A 263 3.74 8.01 12.56
CA VAL A 263 3.37 9.15 13.41
C VAL A 263 4.57 9.59 14.23
N LEU A 264 4.62 10.87 14.58
CA LEU A 264 5.68 11.44 15.40
C LEU A 264 5.07 11.99 16.70
N PRO A 265 5.76 11.82 17.84
CA PRO A 265 5.32 12.40 19.09
C PRO A 265 5.47 13.93 19.07
N TYR A 266 4.58 14.62 19.77
CA TYR A 266 4.72 16.03 20.13
C TYR A 266 4.13 16.28 21.51
N LEU A 267 4.62 17.31 22.19
CA LEU A 267 4.16 17.74 23.50
C LEU A 267 3.06 18.80 23.34
N ARG A 268 1.97 18.67 24.11
CA ARG A 268 0.91 19.71 24.17
C ARG A 268 1.26 20.86 25.12
N GLY A 269 2.21 20.66 26.03
CA GLY A 269 2.64 21.64 27.02
C GLY A 269 4.16 21.71 27.23
N SER A 270 4.60 22.62 28.09
CA SER A 270 6.02 22.88 28.40
C SER A 270 6.64 21.93 29.45
N ASN A 271 5.86 21.00 29.99
CA ASN A 271 6.29 20.12 31.08
C ASN A 271 6.55 18.70 30.57
N ALA A 272 7.74 18.17 30.88
CA ALA A 272 8.23 16.86 30.43
C ALA A 272 7.52 15.63 31.05
N THR A 273 6.49 15.84 31.86
CA THR A 273 5.71 14.78 32.54
C THR A 273 4.37 14.49 31.89
N GLU A 274 3.97 15.24 30.85
CA GLU A 274 2.74 14.95 30.10
C GLU A 274 2.93 13.76 29.14
N PRO A 275 1.91 12.90 28.97
CA PRO A 275 1.99 11.77 28.06
C PRO A 275 2.23 12.23 26.62
N LEU A 276 3.12 11.53 25.90
CA LEU A 276 3.43 11.79 24.50
C LEU A 276 2.16 11.64 23.65
N ILE A 277 1.82 12.69 22.88
CA ILE A 277 0.69 12.68 21.95
C ILE A 277 1.25 12.52 20.54
N TYR A 278 0.57 11.71 19.71
CA TYR A 278 0.97 11.49 18.33
C TYR A 278 -0.14 11.99 17.41
N HIS A 279 0.20 12.52 16.25
CA HIS A 279 -0.80 12.95 15.27
C HIS A 279 -0.74 12.03 14.03
N CYS A 280 -1.83 11.28 13.71
CA CYS A 280 -1.90 10.57 12.41
C CYS A 280 -2.36 11.56 11.34
N ASP A 281 -1.39 12.21 10.71
CA ASP A 281 -1.67 13.18 9.65
C ASP A 281 -2.17 12.52 8.36
N LYS A 282 -1.78 11.28 8.03
CA LYS A 282 -2.08 10.75 6.69
C LYS A 282 -3.55 10.35 6.46
N ILE A 283 -4.18 9.70 7.42
CA ILE A 283 -5.47 9.01 7.21
C ILE A 283 -6.47 9.31 8.33
N CYS A 284 -6.09 9.19 9.61
CA CYS A 284 -7.03 9.36 10.72
C CYS A 284 -7.31 10.83 11.08
N LYS A 285 -6.39 11.74 10.78
CA LYS A 285 -6.54 13.19 10.99
C LYS A 285 -6.93 13.59 12.41
N HIS A 286 -6.55 12.78 13.40
CA HIS A 286 -6.76 13.06 14.81
C HIS A 286 -5.55 12.66 15.64
N ASP A 287 -5.52 13.21 16.86
CA ASP A 287 -4.53 12.87 17.86
C ASP A 287 -4.77 11.43 18.31
N VAL A 288 -3.70 10.64 18.34
CA VAL A 288 -3.68 9.27 18.82
C VAL A 288 -2.78 9.21 20.03
N TYR A 289 -3.33 8.65 21.10
CA TYR A 289 -2.64 8.47 22.38
C TYR A 289 -2.02 7.07 22.49
N ASP A 290 -2.44 6.17 21.60
CA ASP A 290 -2.02 4.78 21.56
C ASP A 290 -1.52 4.45 20.15
N VAL A 291 -0.25 4.05 20.05
CA VAL A 291 0.47 3.82 18.80
C VAL A 291 1.08 2.42 18.78
N ASP A 292 1.21 1.86 17.58
CA ASP A 292 2.01 0.65 17.35
C ASP A 292 3.47 1.02 17.10
N VAL A 293 4.40 0.16 17.50
CA VAL A 293 5.82 0.25 17.15
C VAL A 293 6.08 -0.73 16.01
N ARG A 294 6.78 -0.27 14.95
CA ARG A 294 7.03 -1.05 13.73
C ARG A 294 8.50 -1.00 13.32
N TYR A 295 9.04 -2.08 12.76
CA TYR A 295 10.44 -2.07 12.30
C TYR A 295 10.65 -1.17 11.09
N PHE A 296 11.80 -0.51 11.09
CA PHE A 296 12.41 0.21 9.98
C PHE A 296 13.93 0.00 10.04
N LEU A 297 14.33 -1.23 9.76
CA LEU A 297 15.70 -1.68 9.98
C LEU A 297 16.53 -1.51 8.70
N ILE A 298 17.56 -0.67 8.76
CA ILE A 298 18.50 -0.46 7.67
C ILE A 298 19.80 -1.21 7.98
N LEU A 299 20.26 -2.02 7.03
CA LEU A 299 21.53 -2.74 7.12
C LEU A 299 22.44 -2.30 5.97
N GLN A 300 23.74 -2.15 6.25
CA GLN A 300 24.76 -2.15 5.21
C GLN A 300 25.15 -3.61 4.95
N VAL A 301 25.08 -4.02 3.70
CA VAL A 301 25.42 -5.39 3.29
C VAL A 301 26.37 -5.39 2.12
N SER A 302 27.26 -6.37 2.08
CA SER A 302 28.21 -6.59 1.00
C SER A 302 28.00 -7.96 0.36
N ASP A 303 28.28 -8.08 -0.93
CA ASP A 303 28.26 -9.37 -1.63
C ASP A 303 29.68 -9.94 -1.76
N LEU A 304 29.80 -11.09 -2.43
CA LEU A 304 31.08 -11.75 -2.67
C LEU A 304 32.06 -10.92 -3.53
N THR A 305 31.59 -9.87 -4.21
CA THR A 305 32.45 -8.97 -4.98
C THR A 305 33.07 -7.86 -4.11
N GLY A 306 32.59 -7.70 -2.87
CA GLY A 306 33.00 -6.64 -1.95
C GLY A 306 32.28 -5.31 -2.17
N GLU A 307 31.38 -5.22 -3.15
CA GLU A 307 30.50 -4.06 -3.32
C GLU A 307 29.44 -4.06 -2.23
N SER A 308 29.03 -2.87 -1.77
CA SER A 308 28.09 -2.75 -0.65
C SER A 308 26.95 -1.79 -0.94
N ILE A 309 25.77 -2.13 -0.42
CA ILE A 309 24.54 -1.32 -0.51
C ILE A 309 23.82 -1.28 0.82
N ARG A 310 22.90 -0.34 0.95
CA ARG A 310 21.95 -0.31 2.06
C ARG A 310 20.68 -1.05 1.69
N VAL A 311 20.23 -1.92 2.58
CA VAL A 311 18.96 -2.64 2.44
C VAL A 311 18.02 -2.28 3.59
N LEU A 312 16.74 -2.16 3.27
CA LEU A 312 15.67 -1.82 4.22
C LEU A 312 14.76 -3.02 4.46
N PHE A 313 14.73 -3.45 5.72
CA PHE A 313 13.78 -4.41 6.27
C PHE A 313 12.60 -3.65 6.87
N LEU A 314 11.46 -3.73 6.21
CA LEU A 314 10.19 -3.18 6.70
C LEU A 314 9.57 -4.12 7.72
N ASP A 315 8.74 -3.53 8.60
CA ASP A 315 8.03 -4.13 9.73
C ASP A 315 7.90 -5.66 9.70
N GLY A 316 7.04 -6.22 8.84
CA GLY A 316 6.80 -7.65 8.92
C GLY A 316 7.96 -8.53 8.44
N ILE A 317 8.82 -8.08 7.51
CA ILE A 317 10.00 -8.86 7.10
C ILE A 317 10.93 -8.98 8.30
N ALA A 318 11.11 -7.88 9.03
CA ALA A 318 11.88 -7.88 10.28
C ALA A 318 11.20 -8.70 11.39
N GLN A 319 9.87 -8.62 11.55
CA GLN A 319 9.15 -9.49 12.51
C GLN A 319 9.34 -10.98 12.17
N SER A 320 9.32 -11.34 10.89
CA SER A 320 9.58 -12.71 10.44
C SER A 320 11.02 -13.14 10.70
N LEU A 321 11.98 -12.20 10.61
CA LEU A 321 13.40 -12.46 10.88
C LEU A 321 13.68 -12.66 12.37
N PHE A 322 13.07 -11.86 13.24
CA PHE A 322 13.33 -11.89 14.69
C PHE A 322 12.33 -12.73 15.47
N CYS A 323 11.22 -13.16 14.86
CA CYS A 323 10.11 -13.84 15.51
C CYS A 323 9.52 -13.08 16.72
N VAL A 324 9.62 -11.75 16.70
CA VAL A 324 9.12 -10.87 17.76
C VAL A 324 8.63 -9.56 17.15
N SER A 325 7.64 -8.90 17.77
CA SER A 325 7.17 -7.60 17.32
C SER A 325 8.17 -6.50 17.70
N ALA A 326 8.20 -5.40 16.94
CA ALA A 326 9.08 -4.27 17.27
C ALA A 326 8.74 -3.66 18.63
N LYS A 327 7.46 -3.71 19.03
CA LYS A 327 7.00 -3.24 20.34
C LYS A 327 7.58 -4.10 21.46
N ASP A 328 7.39 -5.42 21.39
CA ASP A 328 7.88 -6.32 22.45
C ASP A 328 9.42 -6.27 22.55
N LEU A 329 10.11 -6.11 21.41
CA LEU A 329 11.55 -5.94 21.40
C LEU A 329 11.98 -4.61 22.02
N LEU A 330 11.25 -3.52 21.79
CA LEU A 330 11.53 -2.21 22.39
C LEU A 330 11.28 -2.24 23.92
N ASP A 331 10.16 -2.81 24.34
CA ASP A 331 9.78 -2.95 25.75
C ASP A 331 10.77 -3.84 26.55
N SER A 332 11.54 -4.69 25.85
CA SER A 332 12.59 -5.52 26.47
C SER A 332 13.91 -4.79 26.75
N ILE A 333 14.08 -3.57 26.25
CA ILE A 333 15.27 -2.74 26.48
C ILE A 333 15.03 -1.91 27.74
N ASN A 334 15.96 -1.96 28.70
CA ASN A 334 15.85 -1.15 29.92
C ASN A 334 15.82 0.36 29.58
N GLU A 335 14.91 1.10 30.22
CA GLU A 335 14.60 2.53 29.99
C GLU A 335 15.80 3.50 30.06
N ASN A 336 16.96 3.08 30.55
CA ASN A 336 18.12 3.94 30.76
C ASN A 336 19.01 4.15 29.52
N ASP A 337 18.70 3.55 28.38
CA ASP A 337 19.54 3.66 27.19
C ASP A 337 18.74 3.42 25.88
N GLU A 338 17.75 4.29 25.60
CA GLU A 338 16.97 4.27 24.33
C GLU A 338 17.83 4.36 23.06
N ALA A 339 19.09 4.80 23.20
CA ALA A 339 20.09 4.86 22.14
C ALA A 339 20.80 3.51 21.87
N VAL A 340 20.56 2.48 22.70
CA VAL A 340 21.22 1.18 22.58
C VAL A 340 20.47 0.28 21.61
N LEU A 341 21.14 -0.08 20.52
CA LEU A 341 20.67 -1.08 19.58
C LEU A 341 20.47 -2.44 20.31
N PRO A 342 19.28 -3.08 20.21
CA PRO A 342 19.04 -4.39 20.82
C PRO A 342 20.10 -5.40 20.43
N SER A 343 20.54 -6.23 21.38
CA SER A 343 21.51 -7.31 21.13
C SER A 343 21.04 -8.27 20.03
N THR A 344 19.74 -8.53 19.95
CA THR A 344 19.11 -9.32 18.88
C THR A 344 19.36 -8.74 17.48
N ILE A 345 19.26 -7.42 17.34
CA ILE A 345 19.51 -6.73 16.06
C ILE A 345 21.02 -6.65 15.79
N LYS A 346 21.82 -6.35 16.83
CA LYS A 346 23.29 -6.35 16.73
C LYS A 346 23.84 -7.71 16.31
N GLY A 347 23.19 -8.80 16.72
CA GLY A 347 23.54 -10.16 16.31
C GLY A 347 23.34 -10.47 14.82
N LEU A 348 22.83 -9.52 14.02
CA LEU A 348 22.85 -9.64 12.56
C LEU A 348 24.22 -9.38 11.96
N GLU A 349 25.10 -8.62 12.62
CA GLU A 349 26.43 -8.31 12.10
C GLU A 349 27.23 -9.60 11.86
N GLY A 350 27.76 -9.75 10.65
CA GLY A 350 28.47 -10.94 10.21
C GLY A 350 27.58 -12.13 9.79
N LYS A 351 26.25 -12.01 9.86
CA LYS A 351 25.36 -13.04 9.29
C LYS A 351 25.26 -12.92 7.79
N GLU A 352 25.04 -14.07 7.16
CA GLU A 352 24.81 -14.18 5.74
C GLU A 352 23.34 -14.44 5.43
N PHE A 353 22.85 -13.83 4.36
CA PHE A 353 21.49 -14.00 3.88
C PHE A 353 21.44 -14.16 2.37
N LEU A 354 20.49 -14.98 1.91
CA LEU A 354 19.98 -14.92 0.55
C LEU A 354 18.80 -13.95 0.51
N LEU A 355 18.96 -12.83 -0.20
CA LEU A 355 17.96 -11.77 -0.25
C LEU A 355 17.36 -11.62 -1.64
N LYS A 356 16.05 -11.38 -1.68
CA LYS A 356 15.36 -10.84 -2.84
C LYS A 356 15.14 -9.35 -2.62
N LEU A 357 15.79 -8.54 -3.44
CA LEU A 357 15.77 -7.09 -3.35
C LEU A 357 14.96 -6.48 -4.49
N GLY A 358 14.24 -5.40 -4.20
CA GLY A 358 13.56 -4.60 -5.22
C GLY A 358 14.42 -3.43 -5.70
N ILE A 359 14.51 -3.25 -7.01
CA ILE A 359 15.10 -2.06 -7.64
C ILE A 359 13.96 -1.10 -7.94
N SER A 360 13.93 0.03 -7.24
CA SER A 360 12.97 1.11 -7.46
C SER A 360 13.50 2.16 -8.42
N ASP A 361 12.61 3.03 -8.89
CA ASP A 361 12.96 4.18 -9.72
C ASP A 361 13.96 5.11 -9.02
N ASP A 362 13.87 5.22 -7.69
CA ASP A 362 14.82 6.00 -6.89
C ASP A 362 16.22 5.37 -6.93
N ASN A 363 16.33 4.05 -6.91
CA ASN A 363 17.63 3.36 -7.05
C ASN A 363 18.24 3.55 -8.46
N VAL A 364 17.40 3.66 -9.50
CA VAL A 364 17.84 3.90 -10.88
C VAL A 364 18.30 5.36 -11.06
N LYS A 365 17.59 6.32 -10.45
CA LYS A 365 17.83 7.75 -10.60
C LYS A 365 18.90 8.30 -9.64
N ALA A 366 18.95 7.78 -8.42
CA ALA A 366 19.80 8.26 -7.34
C ALA A 366 20.59 7.09 -6.74
N ARG A 367 21.92 7.19 -6.81
CA ARG A 367 22.81 6.21 -6.20
C ARG A 367 22.83 6.39 -4.68
N GLY A 368 22.70 5.30 -3.94
CA GLY A 368 22.78 5.28 -2.47
C GLY A 368 21.44 5.16 -1.75
N GLU A 369 20.32 5.10 -2.48
CA GLU A 369 19.01 4.81 -1.92
C GLU A 369 18.90 3.37 -1.42
N ASN A 370 18.09 3.16 -0.37
CA ASN A 370 17.93 1.86 0.25
C ASN A 370 17.19 0.89 -0.70
N TYR A 371 17.68 -0.33 -0.83
CA TYR A 371 16.99 -1.40 -1.54
C TYR A 371 16.00 -2.09 -0.59
N ILE A 372 14.73 -2.19 -1.00
CA ILE A 372 13.71 -2.81 -0.15
C ILE A 372 13.83 -4.33 -0.23
N VAL A 373 13.97 -4.97 0.94
CA VAL A 373 13.96 -6.43 1.05
C VAL A 373 12.53 -6.95 0.87
N ARG A 374 12.34 -7.84 -0.11
CA ARG A 374 11.05 -8.46 -0.42
C ARG A 374 10.93 -9.84 0.20
N ARG A 375 12.02 -10.60 0.21
CA ARG A 375 12.17 -11.91 0.87
C ARG A 375 13.60 -12.06 1.37
N PHE A 376 13.77 -12.86 2.41
CA PHE A 376 15.07 -13.30 2.91
C PHE A 376 15.04 -14.81 3.16
N CYS A 377 16.22 -15.41 3.20
CA CYS A 377 16.44 -16.78 3.64
C CYS A 377 17.82 -16.84 4.30
N ASP A 378 17.88 -17.44 5.48
CA ASP A 378 19.09 -17.69 6.27
C ASP A 378 19.43 -19.19 6.37
N ASP A 379 18.73 -20.02 5.61
CA ASP A 379 18.99 -21.45 5.52
C ASP A 379 20.30 -21.71 4.77
N VAL A 380 21.24 -22.35 5.45
CA VAL A 380 22.59 -22.65 4.95
C VAL A 380 22.55 -23.53 3.69
N HIS A 381 21.59 -24.46 3.60
CA HIS A 381 21.45 -25.34 2.43
C HIS A 381 21.00 -24.54 1.20
N MET A 382 20.00 -23.67 1.34
CA MET A 382 19.53 -22.78 0.27
C MET A 382 20.61 -21.81 -0.20
N ILE A 383 21.36 -21.22 0.74
CA ILE A 383 22.49 -20.32 0.43
C ILE A 383 23.57 -21.08 -0.34
N ASN A 384 23.96 -22.26 0.11
CA ASN A 384 24.98 -23.06 -0.57
C ASN A 384 24.53 -23.55 -1.95
N MET A 385 23.26 -23.93 -2.09
CA MET A 385 22.68 -24.29 -3.38
C MET A 385 22.72 -23.10 -4.34
N PHE A 386 22.38 -21.90 -3.88
CA PHE A 386 22.44 -20.69 -4.70
C PHE A 386 23.88 -20.36 -5.13
N ARG A 387 24.89 -20.56 -4.27
CA ARG A 387 26.32 -20.39 -4.61
C ARG A 387 26.84 -21.38 -5.64
N SER A 388 26.30 -22.61 -5.64
CA SER A 388 26.79 -23.70 -6.49
C SER A 388 26.35 -23.61 -7.96
N LEU A 389 25.48 -22.65 -8.26
CA LEU A 389 24.82 -22.40 -9.54
C LEU A 389 25.36 -21.12 -10.16
#